data_AF-A0A955PV54-F1
#
_entry.id   AF-A0A955PV54-F1
#
_cell.length_a   1.000
_cell.length_b   1.000
_cell.length_c   1.000
_cell.angle_alpha   90.00
_cell.angle_beta   90.00
_cell.angle_gamma   90.00
#
_symmetry.space_group_name_H-M   'P 1'
#
loop_
_entity.id
_entity.type
_entity.pdbx_description
1 polymer ?
#
loop_
_entity_poly.entity_id
_entity_poly.type
_entity_poly.pdbx_seq_one_letter_code
_entity_poly.pdbx_strand_id
1 'polypeptide(L)'
;NNSGFLRKIYERFPLPENEGPYAAQLQSAAMMRDGARFLFQPAMTVIHDFEGWSMERDIRCHIGWATIRIRQLDPGLRFSWLLRLGQASIPLFYIGRVIESLGTCFRVGQQYGLRLTDYPIALLLTFWIHFLEINGMLLAFRHQRVDKTKYR
;
A
#
# COMPACT_ATOMS: atom_id res chain seq x y z
N ASN A 1 -9.93 -3.51 2.38
CA ASN A 1 -10.07 -2.24 3.14
C ASN A 1 -11.19 -2.45 4.13
N ASN A 2 -10.94 -2.39 5.44
CA ASN A 2 -11.99 -2.57 6.45
C ASN A 2 -12.26 -1.23 7.11
N SER A 3 -13.18 -0.49 6.52
CA SER A 3 -13.53 0.85 7.00
C SER A 3 -15.03 1.05 6.86
N GLY A 4 -15.65 1.61 7.90
CA GLY A 4 -17.01 2.10 7.84
C GLY A 4 -17.04 3.54 7.35
N PHE A 5 -17.93 3.84 6.41
CA PHE A 5 -18.18 5.20 5.95
C PHE A 5 -19.64 5.57 6.15
N LEU A 6 -19.90 6.83 6.52
CA LEU A 6 -21.26 7.37 6.40
C LEU A 6 -21.67 7.34 4.92
N ARG A 7 -22.90 6.93 4.64
CA ARG A 7 -23.44 6.83 3.27
C ARG A 7 -23.20 8.10 2.46
N LYS A 8 -23.50 9.28 3.02
CA LYS A 8 -23.28 10.58 2.38
C LYS A 8 -21.82 10.85 1.97
N ILE A 9 -20.86 10.33 2.74
CA ILE A 9 -19.43 10.48 2.43
C ILE A 9 -19.06 9.54 1.29
N TYR A 10 -19.56 8.31 1.32
CA TYR A 10 -19.32 7.33 0.27
C TYR A 10 -19.93 7.79 -1.07
N GLU A 11 -21.13 8.36 -1.07
CA GLU A 11 -21.79 8.91 -2.26
C GLU A 11 -21.03 10.13 -2.82
N ARG A 12 -20.46 10.96 -1.95
CA ARG A 12 -19.66 12.13 -2.37
C ARG A 12 -18.28 11.75 -2.92
N PHE A 13 -17.69 10.68 -2.40
CA PHE A 13 -16.37 10.18 -2.78
C PHE A 13 -16.48 8.69 -3.10
N PRO A 14 -17.05 8.30 -4.26
CA PRO A 14 -17.22 6.90 -4.62
C PRO A 14 -15.87 6.21 -4.85
N LEU A 15 -15.83 4.88 -4.69
CA LEU A 15 -14.67 4.08 -5.08
C LEU A 15 -14.50 4.13 -6.62
N PRO A 16 -13.30 4.40 -7.13
CA PRO A 16 -13.05 4.37 -8.57
C PRO A 16 -13.20 2.94 -9.12
N GLU A 17 -14.17 2.73 -10.01
CA GLU A 17 -14.54 1.40 -10.51
C GLU A 17 -13.46 0.74 -11.38
N ASN A 18 -12.57 1.54 -11.99
CA ASN A 18 -11.59 1.08 -12.98
C ASN A 18 -10.14 1.12 -12.50
N GLU A 19 -9.88 1.41 -11.22
CA GLU A 19 -8.51 1.63 -10.71
C GLU A 19 -8.01 0.50 -9.80
N GLY A 20 -8.68 -0.66 -9.81
CA GLY A 20 -8.25 -1.88 -9.17
C GLY A 20 -8.44 -1.93 -7.64
N PRO A 21 -8.00 -3.02 -6.98
CA PRO A 21 -8.35 -3.32 -5.58
C PRO A 21 -7.76 -2.35 -4.53
N TYR A 22 -6.85 -1.46 -4.93
CA TYR A 22 -6.19 -0.48 -4.06
C TYR A 22 -6.65 0.96 -4.31
N ALA A 23 -7.74 1.15 -5.07
CA ALA A 23 -8.34 2.46 -5.35
C ALA A 23 -8.86 3.18 -4.08
N ALA A 24 -8.98 2.47 -2.96
CA ALA A 24 -9.31 3.03 -1.65
C ALA A 24 -8.37 4.17 -1.21
N GLN A 25 -7.11 4.17 -1.65
CA GLN A 25 -6.18 5.26 -1.35
C GLN A 25 -6.53 6.56 -2.13
N LEU A 26 -7.03 6.46 -3.36
CA LEU A 26 -7.51 7.64 -4.11
C LEU A 26 -8.73 8.24 -3.41
N GLN A 27 -9.65 7.37 -2.99
CA GLN A 27 -10.84 7.75 -2.24
C GLN A 27 -10.46 8.46 -0.93
N SER A 28 -9.58 7.85 -0.13
CA SER A 28 -9.17 8.43 1.15
C SER A 28 -8.37 9.72 1.01
N ALA A 29 -7.50 9.83 0.00
CA ALA A 29 -6.78 11.07 -0.30
C ALA A 29 -7.71 12.22 -0.71
N ALA A 30 -8.75 11.93 -1.50
CA ALA A 30 -9.79 12.91 -1.84
C ALA A 30 -10.57 13.37 -0.60
N MET A 31 -10.99 12.42 0.26
CA MET A 31 -11.68 12.73 1.52
C MET A 31 -10.80 13.60 2.44
N MET A 32 -9.52 13.28 2.62
CA MET A 32 -8.61 14.05 3.48
C MET A 32 -8.39 15.48 2.97
N ARG A 33 -8.30 15.68 1.64
CA ARG A 33 -8.20 17.03 1.05
C ARG A 33 -9.44 17.87 1.31
N ASP A 34 -10.61 17.24 1.45
CA ASP A 34 -11.87 17.89 1.82
C ASP A 34 -12.04 18.05 3.35
N GLY A 35 -11.00 17.76 4.13
CA GLY A 35 -11.00 17.94 5.59
C GLY A 35 -11.59 16.77 6.38
N ALA A 36 -11.88 15.63 5.73
CA ALA A 36 -12.31 14.44 6.45
C ALA A 36 -11.20 13.92 7.38
N ARG A 37 -11.62 13.31 8.49
CA ARG A 37 -10.71 12.68 9.46
C ARG A 37 -10.98 11.19 9.56
N PHE A 38 -9.91 10.42 9.60
CA PHE A 38 -9.96 8.98 9.83
C PHE A 38 -9.71 8.71 11.30
N LEU A 39 -10.61 7.97 11.94
CA LEU A 39 -10.50 7.57 13.33
C LEU A 39 -10.36 6.05 13.40
N PHE A 40 -9.47 5.59 14.27
CA PHE A 40 -9.36 4.17 14.60
C PHE A 40 -10.37 3.83 15.69
N GLN A 41 -11.18 2.79 15.47
CA GLN A 41 -12.11 2.28 16.47
C GLN A 41 -11.52 1.02 17.13
N PRO A 42 -10.98 1.08 18.36
CA PRO A 42 -10.25 -0.04 18.96
C PRO A 42 -11.10 -1.30 19.16
N ALA A 43 -12.40 -1.15 19.31
CA ALA A 43 -13.33 -2.27 19.46
C ALA A 43 -13.72 -2.93 18.11
N MET A 44 -13.33 -2.35 16.97
CA MET A 44 -13.60 -2.92 15.66
C MET A 44 -12.47 -3.89 15.31
N THR A 45 -12.77 -5.19 15.37
CA THR A 45 -11.82 -6.25 15.01
C THR A 45 -12.18 -6.82 13.64
N VAL A 46 -11.19 -6.98 12.78
CA VAL A 46 -11.32 -7.74 11.54
C VAL A 46 -10.20 -8.76 11.50
N ILE A 47 -10.55 -10.00 11.14
CA ILE A 47 -9.60 -11.08 10.94
C ILE A 47 -9.47 -11.26 9.42
N HIS A 48 -8.23 -11.25 8.94
CA HIS A 48 -7.92 -11.59 7.56
C HIS A 48 -7.30 -12.98 7.54
N ASP A 49 -7.88 -13.87 6.74
CA ASP A 49 -7.24 -15.14 6.44
C ASP A 49 -5.95 -14.85 5.65
N PHE A 50 -4.87 -15.51 6.05
CA PHE A 50 -3.59 -15.41 5.38
C PHE A 50 -3.19 -16.78 4.83
N GLU A 51 -3.32 -16.94 3.51
CA GLU A 51 -3.06 -18.19 2.81
C GLU A 51 -1.57 -18.43 2.51
N GLY A 52 -0.68 -17.64 3.10
CA GLY A 52 0.77 -17.79 2.99
C GLY A 52 1.41 -17.00 1.84
N TRP A 53 2.61 -17.44 1.44
CA TRP A 53 3.48 -16.68 0.53
C TRP A 53 2.91 -16.39 -0.85
N SER A 54 2.01 -17.23 -1.35
CA SER A 54 1.42 -16.99 -2.67
C SER A 54 0.45 -15.80 -2.65
N MET A 55 -0.24 -15.60 -1.52
CA MET A 55 -1.08 -14.44 -1.25
C MET A 55 -0.23 -13.20 -0.99
N GLU A 56 0.85 -13.32 -0.21
CA GLU A 56 1.76 -12.19 0.06
C GLU A 56 2.40 -11.65 -1.23
N ARG A 57 2.86 -12.53 -2.13
CA ARG A 57 3.41 -12.12 -3.43
C ARG A 57 2.38 -11.36 -4.26
N ASP A 58 1.12 -11.83 -4.25
CA ASP A 58 0.03 -11.18 -4.96
C ASP A 58 -0.27 -9.79 -4.38
N ILE A 59 -0.42 -9.69 -3.06
CA ILE A 59 -0.61 -8.43 -2.33
C ILE A 59 0.51 -7.45 -2.65
N ARG A 60 1.78 -7.88 -2.57
CA ARG A 60 2.93 -7.01 -2.83
C ARG A 60 2.99 -6.53 -4.26
N CYS A 61 2.72 -7.41 -5.23
CA CYS A 61 2.59 -7.01 -6.63
C CYS A 61 1.54 -5.91 -6.79
N HIS A 62 0.36 -6.07 -6.20
CA HIS A 62 -0.67 -5.04 -6.32
C HIS A 62 -0.32 -3.74 -5.56
N ILE A 63 0.31 -3.82 -4.38
CA ILE A 63 0.80 -2.64 -3.65
C ILE A 63 1.80 -1.85 -4.50
N GLY A 64 2.75 -2.55 -5.13
CA GLY A 64 3.72 -1.93 -6.04
C GLY A 64 3.04 -1.28 -7.25
N TRP A 65 2.08 -1.97 -7.85
CA TRP A 65 1.30 -1.43 -8.96
C TRP A 65 0.53 -0.16 -8.56
N ALA A 66 -0.18 -0.21 -7.42
CA ALA A 66 -0.95 0.90 -6.89
C ALA A 66 -0.07 2.11 -6.55
N THR A 67 1.12 1.88 -6.00
CA THR A 67 2.10 2.92 -5.67
C THR A 67 2.39 3.82 -6.88
N ILE A 68 2.53 3.24 -8.06
CA ILE A 68 2.78 3.98 -9.30
C ILE A 68 1.47 4.51 -9.88
N ARG A 69 0.46 3.65 -10.06
CA ARG A 69 -0.80 4.01 -10.73
C ARG A 69 -1.49 5.19 -10.06
N ILE A 70 -1.63 5.17 -8.73
CA ILE A 70 -2.31 6.23 -7.99
C ILE A 70 -1.59 7.57 -8.18
N ARG A 71 -0.26 7.58 -8.23
CA ARG A 71 0.53 8.80 -8.47
C ARG A 71 0.47 9.28 -9.92
N GLN A 72 0.22 8.39 -10.88
CA GLN A 72 -0.08 8.77 -12.26
C GLN A 72 -1.44 9.48 -12.36
N LEU A 73 -2.41 9.07 -11.55
CA LEU A 73 -3.77 9.64 -11.52
C LEU A 73 -3.87 10.90 -10.67
N ASP A 74 -3.09 10.99 -9.58
CA ASP A 74 -3.06 12.13 -8.68
C ASP A 74 -1.62 12.66 -8.52
N PRO A 75 -1.23 13.65 -9.34
CA PRO A 75 0.08 14.30 -9.25
C PRO A 75 0.31 15.07 -7.95
N GLY A 76 -0.74 15.35 -7.16
CA GLY A 76 -0.65 16.04 -5.89
C GLY A 76 -0.16 15.15 -4.73
N LEU A 77 -0.08 13.83 -4.95
CA LEU A 77 0.41 12.91 -3.92
C LEU A 77 1.91 13.05 -3.66
N ARG A 78 2.31 12.69 -2.43
CA ARG A 78 3.69 12.74 -2.00
C ARG A 78 4.58 11.88 -2.91
N PHE A 79 5.66 12.49 -3.38
CA PHE A 79 6.65 11.91 -4.29
C PHE A 79 6.15 11.58 -5.71
N SER A 80 4.98 12.09 -6.14
CA SER A 80 4.52 11.92 -7.52
C SER A 80 5.50 12.50 -8.55
N TRP A 81 6.29 13.51 -8.17
CA TRP A 81 7.34 14.08 -9.02
C TRP A 81 8.41 13.06 -9.45
N LEU A 82 8.64 12.00 -8.66
CA LEU A 82 9.60 10.94 -9.01
C LEU A 82 9.19 10.19 -10.28
N LEU A 83 7.90 10.15 -10.61
CA LEU A 83 7.42 9.47 -11.82
C LEU A 83 7.99 10.08 -13.11
N ARG A 84 8.49 11.33 -13.08
CA ARG A 84 9.18 11.96 -14.21
C ARG A 84 10.46 11.22 -14.61
N LEU A 85 11.04 10.42 -13.71
CA LEU A 85 12.19 9.57 -13.97
C LEU A 85 11.81 8.22 -14.63
N GLY A 86 10.53 7.98 -14.87
CA GLY A 86 10.03 6.71 -15.41
C GLY A 86 10.43 5.53 -14.53
N GLN A 87 10.84 4.42 -15.15
CA GLN A 87 11.24 3.20 -14.43
C GLN A 87 12.49 3.41 -13.55
N ALA A 88 13.31 4.44 -13.80
CA ALA A 88 14.45 4.76 -12.93
C ALA A 88 14.03 5.28 -11.55
N SER A 89 12.74 5.59 -11.35
CA SER A 89 12.19 5.93 -10.02
C SER A 89 11.97 4.71 -9.12
N ILE A 90 11.92 3.49 -9.67
CA ILE A 90 11.61 2.27 -8.91
C ILE A 90 12.57 2.05 -7.73
N PRO A 91 13.91 2.17 -7.89
CA PRO A 91 14.84 2.05 -6.76
C PRO A 91 14.55 3.07 -5.64
N LEU A 92 14.13 4.29 -5.98
CA LEU A 92 13.83 5.34 -5.00
C LEU A 92 12.56 5.02 -4.21
N PHE A 93 11.51 4.53 -4.88
CA PHE A 93 10.31 4.04 -4.20
C PHE A 93 10.62 2.84 -3.31
N TYR A 94 11.40 1.87 -3.81
CA TYR A 94 11.83 0.71 -3.04
C TYR A 94 12.59 1.12 -1.77
N ILE A 95 13.60 1.99 -1.88
CA ILE A 95 14.38 2.46 -0.73
C ILE A 95 13.49 3.20 0.27
N GLY A 96 12.61 4.09 -0.21
CA GLY A 96 11.69 4.82 0.67
C GLY A 96 10.77 3.89 1.47
N ARG A 97 10.26 2.83 0.82
CA ARG A 97 9.40 1.82 1.46
C ARG A 97 10.16 0.96 2.46
N VAL A 98 11.39 0.56 2.12
CA VAL A 98 12.29 -0.14 3.05
C VAL A 98 12.52 0.71 4.29
N ILE A 99 12.93 1.98 4.15
CA ILE A 99 13.18 2.86 5.30
C ILE A 99 11.93 3.02 6.17
N GLU A 100 10.75 3.19 5.57
CA GLU A 100 9.47 3.29 6.30
C GLU A 100 9.16 2.02 7.10
N SER A 101 9.32 0.84 6.50
CA SER A 101 9.09 -0.44 7.16
C SER A 101 10.12 -0.72 8.25
N LEU A 102 11.39 -0.39 8.02
CA LEU A 102 12.44 -0.46 9.04
C LEU A 102 12.08 0.39 10.25
N GLY A 103 11.71 1.66 10.03
CA GLY A 103 11.25 2.56 11.09
C GLY A 103 10.04 2.00 11.83
N THR A 104 9.14 1.31 11.13
CA THR A 104 7.98 0.63 11.74
C THR A 104 8.40 -0.55 12.61
N CYS A 105 9.30 -1.42 12.15
CA CYS A 105 9.84 -2.52 12.96
C CYS A 105 10.45 -2.03 14.28
N PHE A 106 11.17 -0.91 14.26
CA PHE A 106 11.73 -0.33 15.49
C PHE A 106 10.67 0.36 16.35
N ARG A 107 9.73 1.10 15.75
CA ARG A 107 8.73 1.89 16.48
C ARG A 107 7.68 1.02 17.19
N VAL A 108 7.20 -0.05 16.56
CA VAL A 108 6.11 -0.87 17.09
C VAL A 108 6.51 -2.32 17.35
N GLY A 109 7.74 -2.73 17.03
CA GLY A 109 8.16 -4.14 17.17
C GLY A 109 7.95 -4.74 18.55
N GLN A 110 8.19 -3.95 19.61
CA GLN A 110 7.93 -4.38 20.98
C GLN A 110 6.44 -4.65 21.26
N GLN A 111 5.52 -3.91 20.62
CA GLN A 111 4.07 -4.13 20.76
C GLN A 111 3.63 -5.45 20.13
N TYR A 112 4.39 -5.94 19.15
CA TYR A 112 4.20 -7.25 18.51
C TYR A 112 5.03 -8.36 19.17
N GLY A 113 5.71 -8.10 20.30
CA GLY A 113 6.49 -9.09 21.03
C GLY A 113 7.82 -9.49 20.38
N LEU A 114 8.33 -8.69 19.43
CA LEU A 114 9.62 -8.97 18.79
C LEU A 114 10.78 -8.86 19.79
N ARG A 115 11.62 -9.89 19.83
CA ARG A 115 12.88 -9.91 20.59
C ARG A 115 13.98 -9.29 19.75
N LEU A 116 15.07 -8.85 20.40
CA LEU A 116 16.24 -8.31 19.72
C LEU A 116 16.82 -9.28 18.67
N THR A 117 16.71 -10.59 18.93
CA THR A 117 17.13 -11.68 18.04
C THR A 117 16.27 -11.81 16.78
N ASP A 118 15.05 -11.27 16.78
CA ASP A 118 14.11 -11.39 15.67
C ASP A 118 14.31 -10.26 14.66
N TYR A 119 14.97 -9.16 15.07
CA TYR A 119 15.23 -8.00 14.22
C TYR A 119 15.99 -8.36 12.95
N PRO A 120 17.12 -9.11 12.97
CA PRO A 120 17.82 -9.49 11.75
C PRO A 120 16.91 -10.16 10.71
N ILE A 121 16.01 -11.05 11.15
CA ILE A 121 15.05 -11.72 10.28
C ILE A 121 14.01 -10.71 9.75
N ALA A 122 13.46 -9.85 10.62
CA ALA A 122 12.51 -8.81 10.22
C ALA A 122 13.11 -7.82 9.21
N LEU A 123 14.39 -7.47 9.37
CA LEU A 123 15.15 -6.64 8.43
C LEU A 123 15.23 -7.33 7.06
N LEU A 124 15.69 -8.57 7.01
CA LEU A 124 15.79 -9.34 5.76
C LEU A 124 14.43 -9.51 5.07
N LEU A 125 13.39 -9.80 5.85
CA LEU A 125 12.03 -9.88 5.33
C LEU A 125 11.55 -8.54 4.76
N THR A 126 11.92 -7.41 5.37
CA THR A 126 11.58 -6.08 4.86
C THR A 126 12.15 -5.84 3.46
N PHE A 127 13.41 -6.19 3.22
CA PHE A 127 13.99 -6.11 1.87
C PHE A 127 13.26 -7.05 0.91
N TRP A 128 13.01 -8.29 1.33
CA TRP A 128 12.35 -9.30 0.50
C TRP A 128 10.92 -8.92 0.10
N ILE A 129 10.08 -8.47 1.04
CA ILE A 129 8.69 -8.11 0.75
C ILE A 129 8.60 -6.91 -0.19
N HIS A 130 9.47 -5.91 -0.05
CA HIS A 130 9.48 -4.75 -0.95
C HIS A 130 10.08 -5.08 -2.32
N PHE A 131 10.95 -6.09 -2.40
CA PHE A 131 11.44 -6.58 -3.69
C PHE A 131 10.30 -7.15 -4.52
N LEU A 132 9.33 -7.83 -3.89
CA LEU A 132 8.13 -8.34 -4.56
C LEU A 132 7.23 -7.23 -5.12
N GLU A 133 7.30 -6.01 -4.59
CA GLU A 133 6.53 -4.86 -5.08
C GLU A 133 7.06 -4.36 -6.45
N ILE A 134 8.33 -4.61 -6.79
CA ILE A 134 8.97 -4.11 -8.02
C ILE A 134 8.23 -4.58 -9.29
N ASN A 135 7.81 -5.84 -9.32
CA ASN A 135 7.06 -6.38 -10.47
C ASN A 135 5.76 -5.60 -10.70
N GLY A 136 5.05 -5.28 -9.63
CA GLY A 136 3.87 -4.43 -9.68
C GLY A 136 4.13 -3.05 -10.25
N MET A 137 5.20 -2.39 -9.78
CA MET A 137 5.61 -1.07 -10.25
C MET A 137 5.93 -1.09 -11.76
N LEU A 138 6.63 -2.12 -12.23
CA LEU A 138 6.94 -2.30 -13.65
C LEU A 138 5.67 -2.48 -14.50
N LEU A 139 4.70 -3.27 -14.03
CA LEU A 139 3.40 -3.44 -14.71
C LEU A 139 2.67 -2.10 -14.84
N ALA A 140 2.65 -1.29 -13.79
CA ALA A 140 2.00 0.02 -13.79
C ALA A 140 2.67 1.01 -14.77
N PHE A 141 4.01 1.02 -14.86
CA PHE A 141 4.72 1.82 -15.86
C PHE A 141 4.44 1.39 -17.30
N ARG A 142 4.11 0.11 -17.51
CA ARG A 142 3.69 -0.43 -18.81
C ARG A 142 2.20 -0.25 -19.08
N HIS A 143 1.47 0.45 -18.21
CA HIS A 143 0.02 0.62 -18.28
C HIS A 143 -0.76 -0.71 -18.34
N GLN A 144 -0.19 -1.79 -17.80
CA GLN A 144 -0.85 -3.09 -17.73
C GLN A 144 -1.74 -3.13 -16.49
N ARG A 145 -2.93 -3.71 -16.61
CA ARG A 145 -3.86 -3.88 -15.48
C ARG A 145 -3.50 -5.11 -14.66
N VAL A 146 -3.84 -5.07 -13.37
CA VAL A 146 -3.76 -6.22 -12.47
C VAL A 146 -5.18 -6.55 -12.03
N ASP A 147 -5.87 -7.36 -12.84
CA ASP A 147 -7.31 -7.60 -12.71
C ASP A 147 -7.66 -8.81 -11.83
N LYS A 148 -6.67 -9.67 -11.54
CA LYS A 148 -6.86 -10.89 -10.74
C LYS A 148 -6.05 -10.79 -9.46
N THR A 149 -6.73 -10.77 -8.33
CA THR A 149 -6.10 -10.92 -7.01
C THR A 149 -6.49 -12.24 -6.37
N LYS A 150 -5.55 -12.86 -5.65
CA LYS A 150 -5.79 -13.97 -4.74
C LYS A 150 -6.33 -13.50 -3.39
N TYR A 151 -6.25 -12.19 -3.11
CA TYR A 151 -6.81 -11.56 -1.93
C TYR A 151 -8.34 -11.53 -2.06
N ARG A 152 -9.04 -12.39 -1.31
CA ARG A 152 -10.49 -12.46 -1.24
C ARG A 152 -11.01 -11.91 0.09
#